data_AF-A0A5D4T331-F1
#
_entry.id   AF-A0A5D4T331-F1
#
_cell.length_a   1.000
_cell.length_b   1.000
_cell.length_c   1.000
_cell.angle_alpha   90.00
_cell.angle_beta   90.00
_cell.angle_gamma   90.00
#
_symmetry.space_group_name_H-M   'P 1'
#
loop_
_entity.id
_entity.type
_entity.pdbx_description
1 polymer ?
#
loop_
_entity_poly.entity_id
_entity_poly.type
_entity_poly.pdbx_seq_one_letter_code
_entity_poly.pdbx_strand_id
1 'polypeptide(L)'
;MKRTAEIVMTVIAVIISGLTALFGVLMNLGMSDPEFTEIMEEEMTADPAMEGMDMGGFMDLLSMAGPTLLTVGIISLILGVIGIIAIKGNKKPVLAGIMLILAALVIGIGTLGFGIIPAVLYLIAGIMAFVRKPKVTEQHI
;
A
#
# COMPACT_ATOMS: atom_id res chain seq x y z
N MET A 1 4.89 -5.09 -27.99
CA MET A 1 5.40 -3.91 -27.24
C MET A 1 5.75 -4.36 -25.82
N LYS A 2 6.90 -3.96 -25.26
CA LYS A 2 7.32 -4.37 -23.90
C LYS A 2 6.72 -3.42 -22.84
N ARG A 3 5.83 -3.93 -21.98
CA ARG A 3 5.22 -3.22 -20.83
C ARG A 3 6.14 -3.22 -19.58
N THR A 4 7.46 -3.31 -19.77
CA THR A 4 8.43 -3.60 -18.69
C THR A 4 8.43 -2.55 -17.59
N ALA A 5 8.39 -1.27 -17.93
CA ALA A 5 8.39 -0.19 -16.93
C ALA A 5 7.18 -0.30 -15.98
N GLU A 6 5.96 -0.44 -16.54
CA GLU A 6 4.72 -0.62 -15.78
C GLU A 6 4.80 -1.84 -14.84
N ILE A 7 5.32 -2.95 -15.34
CA ILE A 7 5.49 -4.19 -14.56
C ILE A 7 6.51 -3.99 -13.43
N VAL A 8 7.68 -3.41 -13.70
CA VAL A 8 8.73 -3.21 -12.69
C VAL A 8 8.25 -2.30 -11.56
N MET A 9 7.62 -1.17 -11.89
CA MET A 9 7.04 -0.28 -10.86
C MET A 9 5.96 -0.97 -10.04
N THR A 10 5.08 -1.72 -10.70
CA THR A 10 4.03 -2.47 -10.00
C THR A 10 4.61 -3.53 -9.08
N VAL A 11 5.65 -4.26 -9.51
CA VAL A 11 6.31 -5.29 -8.68
C VAL A 11 6.94 -4.67 -7.44
N ILE A 12 7.63 -3.53 -7.58
CA ILE A 12 8.21 -2.82 -6.43
C ILE A 12 7.10 -2.37 -5.47
N ALA A 13 6.02 -1.79 -5.99
CA ALA A 13 4.88 -1.37 -5.19
C ALA A 13 4.22 -2.55 -4.44
N VAL A 14 4.06 -3.70 -5.11
CA VAL A 14 3.53 -4.95 -4.52
C VAL A 14 4.40 -5.43 -3.36
N ILE A 15 5.72 -5.41 -3.51
CA ILE A 15 6.64 -5.81 -2.44
C ILE A 15 6.48 -4.87 -1.24
N ILE A 16 6.44 -3.56 -1.48
CA ILE A 16 6.29 -2.57 -0.40
C ILE A 16 4.90 -2.68 0.26
N SER A 17 3.83 -2.96 -0.50
CA SER A 17 2.50 -3.26 0.07
C SER A 17 2.53 -4.50 0.96
N GLY A 18 3.27 -5.53 0.56
CA GLY A 18 3.50 -6.72 1.38
C GLY A 18 4.28 -6.42 2.66
N LEU A 19 5.31 -5.57 2.59
CA LEU A 19 6.04 -5.09 3.77
C LEU A 19 5.15 -4.24 4.69
N THR A 20 4.26 -3.43 4.12
CA THR A 20 3.27 -2.64 4.88
C THR A 20 2.33 -3.58 5.64
N ALA A 21 1.85 -4.63 4.98
CA ALA A 21 1.02 -5.64 5.62
C ALA A 21 1.77 -6.38 6.74
N LEU A 22 3.02 -6.79 6.48
CA LEU A 22 3.89 -7.42 7.47
C LEU A 22 4.10 -6.52 8.69
N PHE A 23 4.35 -5.22 8.48
CA PHE A 23 4.47 -4.26 9.57
C PHE A 23 3.18 -4.16 10.38
N GLY A 24 2.02 -4.18 9.72
CA GLY A 24 0.72 -4.27 10.39
C GLY A 24 0.57 -5.52 11.29
N VAL A 25 1.06 -6.68 10.84
CA VAL A 25 1.10 -7.90 11.67
C VAL A 25 2.00 -7.71 12.89
N LEU A 26 3.22 -7.18 12.72
CA LEU A 26 4.16 -6.97 13.81
C LEU A 26 3.60 -5.99 14.86
N MET A 27 3.00 -4.88 14.42
CA MET A 27 2.32 -3.95 15.32
C MET A 27 1.17 -4.62 16.05
N ASN A 28 0.34 -5.40 15.36
CA ASN A 28 -0.79 -6.06 15.99
C ASN A 28 -0.34 -7.10 17.03
N LEU A 29 0.75 -7.83 16.78
CA LEU A 29 1.32 -8.76 17.74
C LEU A 29 1.82 -8.03 19.00
N GLY A 30 2.54 -6.91 18.84
CA GLY A 30 3.00 -6.11 19.98
C GLY A 30 1.84 -5.52 20.78
N MET A 31 0.89 -4.89 20.10
CA MET A 31 -0.27 -4.26 20.76
C MET A 31 -1.29 -5.25 21.34
N SER A 32 -1.19 -6.54 21.02
CA SER A 32 -2.03 -7.58 21.63
C SER A 32 -1.45 -8.13 22.94
N ASP A 33 -0.20 -7.79 23.26
CA ASP A 33 0.45 -8.18 24.51
C ASP A 33 0.18 -7.14 25.61
N PRO A 34 -0.58 -7.49 26.67
CA PRO A 34 -0.91 -6.54 27.74
C PRO A 34 0.33 -5.97 28.43
N GLU A 35 1.38 -6.77 28.61
CA GLU A 35 2.62 -6.36 29.27
C GLU A 35 3.35 -5.31 28.43
N PHE A 36 3.39 -5.51 27.11
CA PHE A 36 3.96 -4.53 26.18
C PHE A 36 3.18 -3.21 26.19
N THR A 37 1.86 -3.27 26.19
CA THR A 37 1.01 -2.07 26.21
C THR A 37 1.13 -1.27 27.51
N GLU A 38 1.23 -1.96 28.66
CA GLU A 38 1.37 -1.33 29.97
C GLU A 38 2.73 -0.62 30.10
N ILE A 39 3.82 -1.28 29.68
CA ILE A 39 5.15 -0.67 29.64
C ILE A 39 5.18 0.55 28.72
N MET A 40 4.56 0.47 27.53
CA MET A 40 4.47 1.61 26.63
C MET A 40 3.72 2.78 27.28
N GLU A 41 2.59 2.54 27.92
CA GLU A 41 1.80 3.58 28.58
C GLU A 41 2.56 4.22 29.74
N GLU A 42 3.27 3.44 30.56
CA GLU A 42 4.10 3.94 31.66
C GLU A 42 5.26 4.82 31.15
N GLU A 43 6.02 4.34 30.16
CA GLU A 43 7.13 5.11 29.56
C GLU A 43 6.63 6.40 28.92
N MET A 44 5.50 6.34 28.25
CA MET A 44 4.92 7.48 27.58
C MET A 44 4.31 8.52 28.54
N THR A 45 3.74 8.08 29.68
CA THR A 45 3.23 9.01 30.71
C THR A 45 4.34 9.61 31.57
N ALA A 46 5.49 8.93 31.67
CA ALA A 46 6.67 9.43 32.34
C ALA A 46 7.44 10.51 31.53
N ASP A 47 7.22 10.58 30.21
CA ASP A 47 7.89 11.56 29.34
C ASP A 47 7.25 12.96 29.45
N PRO A 48 7.99 13.99 29.90
CA PRO A 48 7.49 15.37 29.96
C PRO A 48 7.07 15.93 28.58
N ALA A 49 7.57 15.36 27.48
CA ALA A 49 7.17 15.76 26.13
C ALA A 49 5.73 15.33 25.77
N MET A 50 5.17 14.38 26.52
CA MET A 50 3.81 13.87 26.36
C MET A 50 2.82 14.51 27.35
N GLU A 51 3.30 15.41 28.22
CA GLU A 51 2.48 16.11 29.20
C GLU A 51 1.40 16.96 28.48
N GLY A 52 0.13 16.71 28.79
CA GLY A 52 -1.02 17.37 28.18
C GLY A 52 -1.53 16.74 26.87
N MET A 53 -0.94 15.63 26.41
CA MET A 53 -1.48 14.83 25.32
C MET A 53 -2.60 13.89 25.82
N ASP A 54 -3.61 13.66 24.99
CA ASP A 54 -4.62 12.62 25.25
C ASP A 54 -4.02 11.24 24.98
N MET A 55 -3.46 10.64 26.02
CA MET A 55 -2.78 9.35 25.96
C MET A 55 -3.74 8.22 25.57
N GLY A 56 -4.99 8.28 26.04
CA GLY A 56 -6.01 7.31 25.67
C GLY A 56 -6.30 7.34 24.17
N GLY A 57 -6.55 8.54 23.62
CA GLY A 57 -6.76 8.71 22.18
C GLY A 57 -5.55 8.31 21.33
N PHE A 58 -4.32 8.53 21.82
CA PHE A 58 -3.11 8.10 21.13
C PHE A 58 -2.95 6.57 21.13
N MET A 59 -3.19 5.91 22.26
CA MET A 59 -3.14 4.45 22.36
C MET A 59 -4.21 3.78 21.50
N ASP A 60 -5.42 4.36 21.44
CA ASP A 60 -6.47 3.93 20.52
C ASP A 60 -6.00 4.00 19.06
N LEU A 61 -5.36 5.10 18.65
CA LEU A 61 -4.82 5.25 17.30
C LEU A 61 -3.77 4.17 16.97
N LEU A 62 -2.84 3.91 17.90
CA LEU A 62 -1.83 2.86 17.73
C LEU A 62 -2.44 1.46 17.64
N SER A 63 -3.45 1.18 18.47
CA SER A 63 -4.17 -0.10 18.45
C SER A 63 -4.86 -0.36 17.11
N MET A 64 -5.41 0.71 16.49
CA MET A 64 -6.07 0.65 15.19
C MET A 64 -5.08 0.66 14.02
N ALA A 65 -3.86 1.18 14.20
CA ALA A 65 -2.87 1.28 13.15
C ALA A 65 -2.46 -0.10 12.59
N GLY A 66 -2.17 -1.07 13.46
CA GLY A 66 -1.75 -2.41 13.04
C GLY A 66 -2.76 -3.11 12.11
N PRO A 67 -4.01 -3.31 12.54
CA PRO A 67 -5.07 -3.88 11.70
C PRO A 67 -5.32 -3.09 10.41
N THR A 68 -5.24 -1.75 10.48
CA THR A 68 -5.41 -0.89 9.31
C THR A 68 -4.30 -1.13 8.28
N LEU A 69 -3.03 -1.08 8.69
CA LEU A 69 -1.87 -1.31 7.82
C LEU A 69 -1.88 -2.71 7.21
N LEU A 70 -2.26 -3.73 8.00
CA LEU A 70 -2.45 -5.10 7.52
C LEU A 70 -3.49 -5.17 6.40
N THR A 71 -4.68 -4.64 6.66
CA THR A 71 -5.82 -4.72 5.75
C THR A 71 -5.55 -3.98 4.44
N VAL A 72 -5.10 -2.73 4.53
CA VAL A 72 -4.83 -1.90 3.34
C VAL A 72 -3.63 -2.43 2.55
N GLY A 73 -2.62 -2.97 3.24
CA GLY A 73 -1.47 -3.62 2.62
C GLY A 73 -1.87 -4.85 1.81
N ILE A 74 -2.68 -5.75 2.38
CA ILE A 74 -3.17 -6.96 1.69
C ILE A 74 -4.04 -6.60 0.49
N ILE A 75 -5.01 -5.69 0.65
CA ILE A 75 -5.91 -5.30 -0.45
C ILE A 75 -5.09 -4.71 -1.60
N SER A 76 -4.17 -3.81 -1.29
CA SER A 76 -3.33 -3.15 -2.30
C SER A 76 -2.38 -4.13 -2.98
N LEU A 77 -1.83 -5.10 -2.23
CA LEU A 77 -1.04 -6.19 -2.78
C LEU A 77 -1.84 -7.01 -3.80
N ILE A 78 -3.07 -7.41 -3.45
CA ILE A 78 -3.93 -8.21 -4.33
C ILE A 78 -4.26 -7.43 -5.61
N LEU A 79 -4.65 -6.16 -5.47
CA LEU A 79 -4.95 -5.29 -6.62
C LEU A 79 -3.71 -5.11 -7.52
N GLY A 80 -2.53 -4.92 -6.92
CA GLY A 80 -1.26 -4.84 -7.65
C GLY A 80 -0.95 -6.11 -8.45
N VAL A 81 -1.12 -7.29 -7.83
CA VAL A 81 -0.92 -8.59 -8.49
C VAL A 81 -1.90 -8.77 -9.66
N ILE A 82 -3.18 -8.43 -9.48
CA ILE A 82 -4.18 -8.46 -10.55
C ILE A 82 -3.76 -7.51 -11.69
N GLY A 83 -3.26 -6.32 -11.37
CA GLY A 83 -2.73 -5.37 -12.34
C GLY A 83 -1.58 -5.94 -13.17
N ILE A 84 -0.62 -6.62 -12.54
CA ILE A 84 0.49 -7.30 -13.24
C ILE A 84 -0.06 -8.36 -14.21
N ILE A 85 -0.98 -9.21 -13.74
CA ILE A 85 -1.56 -10.28 -14.56
C ILE A 85 -2.33 -9.70 -15.76
N ALA A 86 -3.09 -8.63 -15.56
CA ALA A 86 -3.88 -7.98 -16.60
C ALA A 86 -3.01 -7.32 -17.69
N ILE A 87 -1.86 -6.77 -17.32
CA ILE A 87 -0.95 -6.08 -18.25
C ILE A 87 0.06 -6.99 -18.91
N LYS A 88 0.32 -8.16 -18.33
CA LYS A 88 1.24 -9.17 -18.88
C LYS A 88 0.81 -9.57 -20.29
N GLY A 89 1.73 -9.44 -21.24
CA GLY A 89 1.45 -9.71 -22.66
C GLY A 89 0.55 -8.68 -23.34
N ASN A 90 0.33 -7.51 -22.75
CA ASN A 90 -0.50 -6.42 -23.30
C ASN A 90 -1.96 -6.83 -23.56
N LYS A 91 -2.51 -7.74 -22.76
CA LYS A 91 -3.86 -8.30 -22.98
C LYS A 91 -4.98 -7.35 -22.57
N LYS A 92 -4.90 -6.76 -21.38
CA LYS A 92 -5.97 -5.93 -20.79
C LYS A 92 -5.40 -4.68 -20.08
N PRO A 93 -4.80 -3.73 -20.82
CA PRO A 93 -4.15 -2.56 -20.22
C PRO A 93 -5.11 -1.63 -19.48
N VAL A 94 -6.36 -1.51 -19.93
CA VAL A 94 -7.40 -0.70 -19.25
C VAL A 94 -7.72 -1.28 -17.88
N LEU A 95 -7.95 -2.60 -17.79
CA LEU A 95 -8.20 -3.28 -16.52
C LEU A 95 -7.01 -3.13 -15.56
N ALA A 96 -5.79 -3.28 -16.07
CA ALA A 96 -4.58 -3.06 -15.28
C ALA A 96 -4.53 -1.63 -14.72
N GLY A 97 -4.78 -0.62 -15.56
CA GLY A 97 -4.79 0.79 -15.14
C GLY A 97 -5.74 1.05 -13.98
N ILE A 98 -6.98 0.56 -14.08
CA ILE A 98 -7.99 0.72 -13.02
C ILE A 98 -7.52 0.06 -11.72
N MET A 99 -7.08 -1.19 -11.79
CA MET A 99 -6.65 -1.95 -10.60
C MET A 99 -5.48 -1.27 -9.88
N LEU A 100 -4.52 -0.72 -10.63
CA LEU A 100 -3.37 -0.04 -10.07
C LEU A 100 -3.74 1.32 -9.45
N ILE A 101 -4.66 2.08 -10.07
CA ILE A 101 -5.15 3.32 -9.44
C ILE A 101 -5.91 3.00 -8.14
N LEU A 102 -6.73 1.95 -8.12
CA LEU A 102 -7.41 1.53 -6.90
C LEU A 102 -6.40 1.12 -5.82
N ALA A 103 -5.36 0.36 -6.17
CA ALA A 103 -4.29 0.00 -5.24
C ALA A 103 -3.61 1.25 -4.67
N ALA A 104 -3.35 2.26 -5.51
CA ALA A 104 -2.76 3.53 -5.08
C ALA A 104 -3.64 4.28 -4.08
N LEU A 105 -4.95 4.35 -4.34
CA LEU A 105 -5.90 5.03 -3.46
C LEU A 105 -6.06 4.29 -2.13
N VAL A 106 -6.18 2.96 -2.16
CA VAL A 106 -6.34 2.14 -0.96
C VAL A 106 -5.13 2.29 -0.05
N ILE A 107 -3.90 2.11 -0.56
CA ILE A 107 -2.71 2.22 0.29
C ILE A 107 -2.38 3.68 0.64
N GLY A 108 -2.56 4.63 -0.27
CA GLY A 108 -2.23 6.03 -0.03
C GLY A 108 -3.14 6.67 1.02
N ILE A 109 -4.46 6.51 0.86
CA ILE A 109 -5.45 7.10 1.76
C ILE A 109 -5.60 6.24 3.02
N GLY A 110 -5.66 4.92 2.87
CA GLY A 110 -5.89 4.00 3.99
C GLY A 110 -4.75 3.96 5.02
N THR A 111 -3.56 4.43 4.66
CA THR A 111 -2.43 4.58 5.59
C THR A 111 -2.20 6.04 6.03
N LEU A 112 -3.14 6.94 5.72
CA LEU A 112 -3.02 8.38 5.98
C LEU A 112 -1.74 8.99 5.40
N GLY A 113 -1.32 8.52 4.22
CA GLY A 113 -0.12 8.99 3.53
C GLY A 113 1.18 8.29 3.95
N PHE A 114 1.20 7.43 4.97
CA PHE A 114 2.41 6.68 5.34
C PHE A 114 2.89 5.75 4.19
N GLY A 115 1.94 5.16 3.47
CA GLY A 115 2.13 4.33 2.29
C GLY A 115 2.29 5.13 0.99
N ILE A 116 2.83 6.35 1.03
CA ILE A 116 2.94 7.21 -0.16
C ILE A 116 3.83 6.61 -1.26
N ILE A 117 4.90 5.90 -0.88
CA ILE A 117 5.84 5.31 -1.84
C ILE A 117 5.14 4.27 -2.74
N PRO A 118 4.50 3.21 -2.19
CA PRO A 118 3.76 2.27 -3.04
C PRO A 118 2.57 2.94 -3.74
N ALA A 119 1.91 3.92 -3.12
CA ALA A 119 0.81 4.65 -3.75
C ALA A 119 1.24 5.35 -5.04
N VAL A 120 2.35 6.10 -5.01
CA VAL A 120 2.86 6.81 -6.18
C VAL A 120 3.31 5.84 -7.26
N LEU A 121 4.00 4.75 -6.90
CA LEU A 121 4.42 3.74 -7.87
C LEU A 121 3.24 3.07 -8.59
N TYR A 122 2.19 2.71 -7.84
CA TYR A 122 0.96 2.18 -8.43
C TYR A 122 0.25 3.21 -9.31
N LEU A 123 0.18 4.47 -8.86
CA LEU A 123 -0.49 5.53 -9.61
C LEU A 123 0.20 5.77 -10.96
N ILE A 124 1.53 5.91 -10.96
CA ILE A 124 2.31 6.12 -12.19
C ILE A 124 2.11 4.90 -13.12
N ALA A 125 2.26 3.68 -12.60
CA ALA A 125 2.05 2.45 -13.38
C ALA A 125 0.64 2.37 -13.97
N GLY A 126 -0.38 2.75 -13.21
CA GLY A 126 -1.78 2.78 -13.65
C GLY A 126 -2.02 3.80 -14.76
N ILE A 127 -1.48 5.02 -14.63
CA ILE A 127 -1.58 6.06 -15.66
C ILE A 127 -0.88 5.60 -16.95
N MET A 128 0.32 5.03 -16.86
CA MET A 128 1.02 4.51 -18.03
C MET A 128 0.24 3.38 -18.72
N ALA A 129 -0.48 2.56 -17.95
CA ALA A 129 -1.31 1.50 -18.52
C ALA A 129 -2.37 2.08 -19.48
N PHE A 130 -2.96 3.23 -19.16
CA PHE A 130 -3.94 3.93 -20.02
C PHE A 130 -3.30 4.70 -21.18
N VAL A 131 -2.22 5.43 -20.95
CA VAL A 131 -1.63 6.32 -21.95
C VAL A 131 -0.98 5.53 -23.10
N ARG A 132 -0.49 4.31 -22.82
CA ARG A 132 0.28 3.53 -23.79
C ARG A 132 -0.63 2.81 -24.79
N LYS A 133 -0.76 3.39 -25.98
CA LYS A 133 -1.51 2.81 -27.11
C LYS A 133 -0.81 1.55 -27.66
N PRO A 134 -1.54 0.48 -28.04
CA PRO A 134 -0.96 -0.64 -28.76
C PRO A 134 -0.37 -0.15 -30.09
N LYS A 135 0.79 -0.69 -30.51
CA LYS A 135 1.33 -0.36 -31.84
C LYS A 135 0.32 -0.88 -32.87
N VAL A 136 -0.21 0.02 -33.72
CA VAL A 136 -0.91 -0.37 -34.93
C VAL A 136 0.14 -1.07 -35.79
N THR A 137 0.00 -2.37 -35.98
CA THR A 137 0.77 -3.05 -37.04
C THR A 137 0.14 -2.57 -38.33
N GLU A 138 0.76 -1.59 -39.00
CA GLU A 138 0.42 -1.31 -40.39
C GLU A 138 0.69 -2.59 -41.17
N GLN A 139 -0.39 -3.33 -41.46
CA GLN A 139 -0.35 -4.38 -42.45
C GLN A 139 -0.24 -3.65 -43.78
N HIS A 140 0.99 -3.49 -44.28
CA HIS A 140 1.21 -3.16 -45.69
C HIS A 140 0.62 -4.32 -46.51
N ILE A 141 -0.55 -4.06 -47.11
CA ILE A 141 -1.16 -4.88 -48.16
C ILE A 141 -0.55 -4.46 -49.49
#